data_AF-A0A7W7DBP6-F1
#
_entry.id   AF-A0A7W7DBP6-F1
#
_cell.length_a   1.000
_cell.length_b   1.000
_cell.length_c   1.000
_cell.angle_alpha   90.00
_cell.angle_beta   90.00
_cell.angle_gamma   90.00
#
_symmetry.space_group_name_H-M   'P 1'
#
loop_
_entity.id
_entity.type
_entity.pdbx_description
1 polymer ?
#
loop_
_entity_poly.entity_id
_entity_poly.type
_entity_poly.pdbx_seq_one_letter_code
_entity_poly.pdbx_strand_id
1 'polypeptide(L)' 'MAPLAVGLRRFGAAALLQPAQVNGYPALILRLDGEIDTVIAVRIDAGLITGLYAVRNPEKLSRVERETTLRR' A
#
# COMPACT_ATOMS: atom_id res chain seq x y z
N MET A 1 13.58 -2.23 9.42
CA MET A 1 12.85 -1.16 10.14
C MET A 1 11.53 -0.91 9.45
N ALA A 2 10.40 -1.28 10.07
CA ALA A 2 9.06 -1.14 9.50
C ALA A 2 8.27 -0.04 10.22
N PRO A 3 8.51 1.26 9.93
CA PRO A 3 7.79 2.36 10.59
C PRO A 3 6.38 2.59 10.00
N LEU A 4 6.08 2.05 8.81
CA LEU A 4 4.83 2.34 8.11
C LEU A 4 3.60 1.72 8.80
N ALA A 5 3.75 0.56 9.42
CA ALA A 5 2.63 -0.18 10.02
C ALA A 5 2.03 0.53 11.26
N VAL A 6 2.81 1.38 11.95
CA VAL A 6 2.40 2.00 13.22
C VAL A 6 1.29 3.05 13.03
N GLY A 7 1.31 3.81 11.94
CA GLY A 7 0.37 4.90 11.69
C GLY A 7 -1.06 4.45 11.33
N LEU A 8 -1.23 3.21 10.83
CA LEU A 8 -2.48 2.69 10.27
C LEU A 8 -3.38 1.96 11.28
N ARG A 9 -3.05 1.92 12.57
CA ARG A 9 -3.92 1.35 13.62
C ARG A 9 -5.31 1.99 13.74
N ARG A 10 -5.55 3.08 13.00
CA ARG A 10 -6.80 3.86 12.94
C ARG A 10 -7.87 3.20 12.07
N PHE A 11 -7.50 2.25 11.20
CA PHE A 11 -8.40 1.63 10.20
C PHE A 11 -9.25 0.47 10.75
N GLY A 12 -9.25 0.25 12.07
CA GLY A 12 -10.15 -0.72 12.74
C GLY A 12 -9.55 -2.12 12.87
N ALA A 13 -10.01 -2.86 13.89
CA ALA A 13 -9.46 -4.15 14.30
C ALA A 13 -9.65 -5.30 13.30
N ALA A 14 -10.52 -5.13 12.29
CA ALA A 14 -10.79 -6.13 11.26
C ALA A 14 -9.91 -5.98 10.00
N ALA A 15 -9.09 -4.91 9.93
CA ALA A 15 -8.32 -4.63 8.75
C ALA A 15 -6.97 -5.36 8.76
N LEU A 16 -6.75 -6.22 7.75
CA LEU A 16 -5.47 -6.89 7.55
C LEU A 16 -4.52 -5.94 6.82
N LEU A 17 -3.39 -5.66 7.46
CA LEU A 17 -2.33 -4.80 6.94
C LEU A 17 -1.18 -5.66 6.42
N GLN A 18 -0.92 -5.59 5.12
CA GLN A 18 0.14 -6.34 4.48
C GLN A 18 1.20 -5.38 3.90
N PRO A 19 2.46 -5.45 4.34
CA PRO A 19 3.57 -4.78 3.67
C PRO A 19 3.69 -5.25 2.22
N ALA A 20 3.88 -4.31 1.31
CA ALA A 20 4.05 -4.57 -0.11
C ALA A 20 5.05 -3.57 -0.73
N GLN A 21 5.42 -3.83 -1.97
CA GLN A 21 6.12 -2.87 -2.82
C GLN A 21 5.21 -2.53 -3.99
N VAL A 22 4.96 -1.25 -4.24
CA VAL A 22 4.14 -0.78 -5.37
C VAL A 22 4.96 0.19 -6.19
N ASN A 23 5.17 -0.15 -7.47
CA ASN A 23 5.98 0.66 -8.39
C ASN A 23 7.39 0.99 -7.85
N GLY A 24 8.01 0.06 -7.12
CA GLY A 24 9.33 0.26 -6.51
C GLY A 24 9.35 1.06 -5.22
N TYR A 25 8.17 1.46 -4.70
CA TYR A 25 8.04 2.20 -3.44
C TYR A 25 7.42 1.35 -2.33
N PRO A 26 7.85 1.53 -1.07
CA PRO A 26 7.23 0.90 0.08
C PRO A 26 5.73 1.20 0.13
N ALA A 27 4.93 0.15 0.33
CA ALA A 27 3.49 0.27 0.39
C ALA A 27 2.89 -0.63 1.48
N LEU A 28 1.65 -0.32 1.83
CA LEU A 28 0.79 -1.12 2.69
C LEU A 28 -0.51 -1.39 1.95
N ILE A 29 -0.91 -2.65 1.90
CA ILE A 29 -2.20 -3.08 1.39
C ILE A 29 -3.10 -3.30 2.61
N LEU A 30 -4.22 -2.58 2.65
CA LEU A 30 -5.30 -2.76 3.60
C LEU A 30 -6.34 -3.67 2.97
N ARG A 31 -6.58 -4.81 3.61
CA ARG A 31 -7.70 -5.69 3.27
C ARG A 31 -8.80 -5.58 4.31
N LEU A 32 -10.02 -5.39 3.84
CA LEU A 32 -11.25 -5.45 4.64
C LEU A 32 -12.07 -6.61 4.11
N ASP A 33 -12.50 -7.52 4.98
CA ASP A 33 -13.28 -8.71 4.62
C ASP A 33 -12.66 -9.58 3.51
N GLY A 34 -11.31 -9.61 3.43
CA GLY A 34 -10.54 -10.37 2.44
C GLY A 34 -10.23 -9.62 1.15
N GLU A 35 -10.96 -8.55 0.86
CA GLU A 35 -10.81 -7.73 -0.34
C GLU A 35 -9.84 -6.57 -0.12
N ILE A 36 -9.11 -6.16 -1.17
CA ILE A 36 -8.26 -4.96 -1.10
C ILE A 36 -9.18 -3.73 -1.06
N ASP A 37 -9.18 -3.03 0.08
CA ASP A 37 -9.93 -1.78 0.24
C ASP A 37 -9.05 -0.55 -0.08
N THR A 38 -7.81 -0.55 0.39
CA THR A 38 -6.91 0.60 0.27
C THR A 38 -5.48 0.13 0.03
N VAL A 39 -4.78 0.83 -0.86
CA VAL A 39 -3.31 0.74 -0.99
C VAL A 39 -2.71 2.08 -0.60
N ILE A 40 -1.80 2.07 0.38
CA ILE A 40 -1.04 3.24 0.80
C ILE A 40 0.40 3.08 0.32
N ALA A 41 0.82 3.88 -0.63
CA ALA A 41 2.21 3.92 -1.10
C ALA A 41 2.92 5.15 -0.52
N VAL A 42 4.18 4.96 -0.12
CA VAL A 42 5.02 6.01 0.45
C VAL A 42 6.18 6.28 -0.50
N ARG A 43 6.24 7.51 -1.00
CA ARG A 43 7.39 7.99 -1.76
C ARG A 43 8.43 8.53 -0.81
N ILE A 44 9.62 7.95 -0.87
CA ILE A 44 10.78 8.39 -0.09
C ILE A 44 11.83 8.89 -1.08
N ASP A 45 12.29 10.11 -0.89
CA ASP A 45 13.37 10.72 -1.66
C ASP A 45 14.40 11.30 -0.69
N ALA A 46 15.69 11.05 -0.93
CA ALA A 46 16.79 11.44 -0.04
C ALA A 46 16.57 11.06 1.45
N GLY A 47 15.91 9.92 1.71
CA GLY A 47 15.63 9.45 3.08
C GLY A 47 14.44 10.12 3.77
N LEU A 48 13.74 11.04 3.10
CA LEU A 48 12.57 11.75 3.62
C LEU A 48 11.30 11.30 2.89
N ILE A 49 10.16 11.29 3.59
CA ILE A 49 8.86 11.05 2.95
C ILE A 49 8.48 12.30 2.15
N THR A 50 8.43 12.17 0.83
CA THR A 50 8.08 13.24 -0.09
C THR A 50 6.68 13.08 -0.69
N GLY A 51 6.03 11.95 -0.47
CA GLY A 51 4.65 11.72 -0.89
C GLY A 51 4.00 10.56 -0.16
N LEU A 52 2.70 10.70 0.10
CA LEU A 52 1.85 9.65 0.65
C LEU A 52 0.61 9.52 -0.23
N TYR A 53 0.41 8.35 -0.85
CA TYR A 53 -0.69 8.12 -1.78
C TYR A 53 -1.59 7.02 -1.22
N ALA A 54 -2.83 7.37 -0.84
CA ALA A 54 -3.85 6.41 -0.48
C ALA A 54 -4.80 6.21 -1.68
N VAL A 55 -4.86 4.99 -2.20
CA VAL A 55 -5.69 4.64 -3.37
C VAL A 55 -6.79 3.69 -2.92
N ARG A 56 -8.05 4.11 -3.11
CA ARG A 56 -9.28 3.32 -2.87
C ARG A 56 -10.13 3.13 -4.13
N ASN A 57 -9.61 3.54 -5.29
CA ASN A 57 -10.36 3.42 -6.54
C ASN A 57 -10.37 1.94 -6.98
N PRO A 58 -11.54 1.27 -7.03
CA PRO A 58 -11.64 -0.16 -7.33
C PRO A 58 -11.02 -0.53 -8.69
N GLU A 59 -11.12 0.32 -9.71
CA GLU A 59 -10.50 0.08 -11.01
C GLU A 59 -8.97 0.01 -10.92
N LYS A 60 -8.37 0.86 -10.08
CA LYS A 60 -6.92 0.84 -9.84
C LYS A 60 -6.50 -0.34 -8.98
N LEU A 61 -7.33 -0.73 -8.01
CA LEU A 61 -7.06 -1.82 -7.08
C LEU A 61 -7.12 -3.20 -7.75
N SER A 62 -8.01 -3.40 -8.72
CA SER A 62 -8.08 -4.64 -9.51
C SER A 62 -6.75 -5.00 -10.21
N ARG A 63 -5.89 -4.00 -10.48
CA ARG A 63 -4.57 -4.22 -11.07
C ARG A 63 -3.47 -4.51 -10.05
N VAL A 64 -3.70 -4.25 -8.76
CA VAL A 64 -2.69 -4.45 -7.70
C VAL A 64 -2.52 -5.92 -7.35
N GLU A 65 -3.55 -6.74 -7.55
CA GLU A 65 -3.48 -8.20 -7.35
C GLU A 65 -2.57 -8.90 -8.36
N ARG A 66 -2.24 -8.22 -9.46
CA ARG A 66 -1.46 -8.79 -10.55
C ARG A 66 -0.08 -8.13 -10.60
N GLU A 67 0.93 -8.88 -10.22
CA GLU A 67 2.32 -8.45 -10.38
C GLU A 67 2.58 -8.18 -11.88
N THR A 68 2.88 -6.93 -12.21
CA THR A 68 3.24 -6.56 -13.57
C THR A 68 4.74 -6.71 -13.70
N THR A 69 5.19 -7.83 -14.28
CA THR A 69 6.61 -8.04 -14.59
C THR A 69 7.03 -7.08 -15.70
N LEU A 70 7.75 -6.03 -15.33
CA LEU A 70 8.39 -5.14 -16.30
C LEU A 70 9.56 -5.89 -16.94
N ARG A 71 9.53 -6.06 -18.26
CA ARG A 71 10.68 -6.54 -19.04
C ARG A 71 11.41 -5.33 -19.63
N ARG A 72 12.74 -5.39 -19.58
CA ARG A 72 13.65 -4.36 -20.09
C ARG A 72 13.68 -4.37 -21.61
#